data_AF-A0A0Q3H1V3-F1
#
_entry.id   AF-A0A0Q3H1V3-F1
#
_cell.length_a   1.000
_cell.length_b   1.000
_cell.length_c   1.000
_cell.angle_alpha   90.00
_cell.angle_beta   90.00
_cell.angle_gamma   90.00
#
_symmetry.space_group_name_H-M   'P 1'
#
loop_
_entity.id
_entity.type
_entity.pdbx_description
1 polymer ?
#
loop_
_entity_poly.entity_id
_entity_poly.type
_entity_poly.pdbx_seq_one_letter_code
_entity_poly.pdbx_strand_id
1 'polypeptide(L)'
;MFQLMNIVFVYRRLSGVMELLSSKQPNCPQLYIYSSADRVIPAKSVESFVERQPRAGCEVRSCDLSHRPMWTITGAIQGSIPLS
;
A
#
# COMPACT_ATOMS: atom_id res chain seq x y z
N MET A 1 33.69 11.90 3.18
CA MET A 1 33.74 10.46 3.53
C MET A 1 32.59 10.01 4.44
N PHE A 2 32.23 10.74 5.52
CA PHE A 2 31.13 10.39 6.43
C PHE A 2 29.70 10.39 5.83
N GLN A 3 29.44 11.25 4.84
CA GLN A 3 28.11 11.36 4.20
C GLN A 3 27.70 10.08 3.45
N LEU A 4 28.66 9.41 2.80
CA LEU A 4 28.41 8.19 2.04
C LEU A 4 28.03 7.02 2.96
N MET A 5 28.68 6.92 4.11
CA MET A 5 28.39 5.89 5.12
C MET A 5 26.99 6.05 5.70
N ASN A 6 26.55 7.29 5.89
CA ASN A 6 25.22 7.59 6.42
C ASN A 6 24.12 7.15 5.44
N ILE A 7 24.30 7.42 4.14
CA ILE A 7 23.35 7.01 3.09
C ILE A 7 23.20 5.48 3.04
N VAL A 8 24.32 4.73 3.06
CA VAL A 8 24.26 3.26 3.06
C VAL A 8 23.57 2.73 4.31
N PHE A 9 23.87 3.30 5.48
CA PHE A 9 23.23 2.88 6.73
C PHE A 9 21.72 3.15 6.75
N VAL A 10 21.30 4.33 6.32
CA VAL A 10 19.88 4.70 6.21
C VAL A 10 19.18 3.80 5.20
N TYR A 11 19.78 3.53 4.05
CA TYR A 11 19.20 2.65 3.04
C TYR A 11 19.04 1.22 3.56
N ARG A 12 20.03 0.67 4.28
CA ARG A 12 19.93 -0.67 4.87
C ARG A 12 18.81 -0.77 5.91
N ARG A 13 18.67 0.24 6.78
CA ARG A 13 17.56 0.29 7.76
C ARG A 13 16.21 0.41 7.07
N LEU A 14 16.11 1.30 6.09
CA LEU A 14 14.88 1.49 5.32
C LEU A 14 14.50 0.19 4.61
N SER A 15 15.45 -0.48 3.94
CA SER A 15 15.21 -1.77 3.29
C SER A 15 14.70 -2.82 4.28
N GLY A 16 15.32 -2.93 5.45
CA GLY A 16 14.89 -3.88 6.48
C GLY A 16 13.48 -3.59 7.02
N VAL A 17 13.15 -2.31 7.22
CA VAL A 17 11.79 -1.90 7.61
C VAL A 17 10.78 -2.22 6.50
N MET A 18 11.11 -1.92 5.23
CA MET A 18 10.24 -2.20 4.09
C MET A 18 10.02 -3.70 3.88
N GLU A 19 11.05 -4.53 4.04
CA GLU A 19 10.93 -5.99 3.99
C GLU A 19 10.04 -6.53 5.11
N LEU A 20 10.21 -6.02 6.34
CA LEU A 20 9.40 -6.43 7.48
C LEU A 20 7.94 -6.05 7.29
N LEU A 21 7.66 -4.80 6.89
CA LEU A 21 6.31 -4.34 6.61
C LEU A 21 5.69 -5.10 5.45
N SER A 22 6.45 -5.41 4.39
CA SER A 22 5.95 -6.16 3.24
C SER A 22 5.54 -7.59 3.60
N SER A 23 6.30 -8.25 4.48
CA SER A 23 6.13 -9.68 4.80
C SER A 23 5.25 -9.97 6.01
N LYS A 24 5.13 -9.03 6.96
CA LYS A 24 4.37 -9.21 8.21
C LYS A 24 3.26 -8.18 8.34
N GLN A 25 2.43 -8.06 7.29
CA GLN A 25 1.21 -7.28 7.40
C GLN A 25 0.26 -7.94 8.42
N PRO A 26 -0.47 -7.15 9.21
CA PRO A 26 -1.49 -7.68 10.12
C PRO A 26 -2.62 -8.34 9.32
N ASN A 27 -3.21 -9.41 9.87
CA ASN A 27 -4.31 -10.19 9.28
C ASN A 27 -5.67 -9.47 9.26
N CYS A 28 -5.67 -8.13 9.24
CA CYS A 28 -6.88 -7.33 9.14
C CYS A 28 -7.26 -7.08 7.67
N PRO A 29 -8.52 -6.71 7.39
CA PRO A 29 -8.88 -6.20 6.08
C PRO A 29 -8.06 -4.95 5.73
N GLN A 30 -7.50 -4.92 4.52
CA GLN A 30 -6.65 -3.82 4.05
C GLN A 30 -7.32 -3.10 2.88
N LEU A 31 -7.36 -1.77 2.95
CA LEU A 31 -7.87 -0.91 1.88
C LEU A 31 -6.74 -0.07 1.30
N TYR A 32 -6.42 -0.29 0.03
CA TYR A 32 -5.40 0.44 -0.70
C TYR A 32 -6.04 1.52 -1.57
N ILE A 33 -5.72 2.77 -1.29
CA ILE A 33 -6.18 3.93 -2.06
C ILE A 33 -4.95 4.52 -2.74
N TYR A 34 -4.95 4.55 -4.06
CA TYR A 34 -3.84 5.09 -4.85
C TYR A 34 -4.36 5.81 -6.09
N SER A 35 -3.46 6.48 -6.81
CA SER A 35 -3.78 7.16 -8.06
C SER A 35 -2.80 6.72 -9.13
N SER A 36 -3.26 6.25 -10.29
CA SER A 36 -2.35 5.93 -11.39
C SER A 36 -1.67 7.15 -12.02
N ALA A 37 -2.17 8.35 -11.74
CA ALA A 37 -1.52 9.62 -12.06
C ALA A 37 -0.41 10.03 -11.07
N ASP A 38 -0.24 9.33 -9.94
CA ASP A 38 0.82 9.64 -8.98
C ASP A 38 2.20 9.37 -9.57
N ARG A 39 3.09 10.37 -9.47
CA ARG A 39 4.47 10.27 -9.98
C ARG A 39 5.45 9.73 -8.94
N VAL A 40 5.08 9.79 -7.66
CA VAL A 40 5.93 9.39 -6.54
C VAL A 40 5.84 7.88 -6.30
N ILE A 41 4.64 7.31 -6.43
CA ILE A 41 4.38 5.88 -6.20
C ILE A 41 3.72 5.30 -7.46
N PRO A 42 4.45 4.51 -8.26
CA PRO A 42 3.88 3.91 -9.46
C PRO A 42 2.73 2.96 -9.13
N ALA A 43 1.59 3.09 -9.82
CA ALA A 43 0.44 2.20 -9.66
C ALA A 43 0.80 0.71 -9.76
N LYS A 44 1.65 0.34 -10.72
CA LYS A 44 2.12 -1.04 -10.89
C LYS A 44 2.77 -1.61 -9.62
N SER A 45 3.55 -0.79 -8.90
CA SER A 45 4.19 -1.21 -7.66
C SER A 45 3.16 -1.48 -6.56
N VAL A 46 2.11 -0.67 -6.49
CA VAL A 46 1.00 -0.85 -5.54
C VAL A 46 0.18 -2.09 -5.90
N GLU A 47 -0.20 -2.25 -7.16
CA GLU A 47 -1.00 -3.38 -7.65
C GLU A 47 -0.29 -4.72 -7.42
N SER A 48 0.98 -4.83 -7.80
CA SER A 48 1.79 -6.03 -7.54
C SER A 48 2.01 -6.29 -6.05
N PHE A 49 1.94 -5.27 -5.20
CA PHE A 49 1.98 -5.45 -3.75
C PHE A 49 0.65 -5.97 -3.21
N VAL A 50 -0.46 -5.35 -3.61
CA VAL A 50 -1.83 -5.74 -3.25
C VAL A 50 -2.11 -7.18 -3.62
N GLU A 51 -1.73 -7.64 -4.80
CA GLU A 51 -1.96 -9.02 -5.27
C GLU A 51 -1.27 -10.09 -4.41
N ARG A 52 -0.20 -9.73 -3.69
CA ARG A 52 0.54 -10.67 -2.82
C ARG A 52 -0.10 -10.83 -1.45
N GLN A 53 -0.87 -9.85 -0.99
CA GLN A 53 -1.45 -9.83 0.35
C GLN A 53 -2.57 -10.87 0.59
N PRO A 54 -3.46 -11.19 -0.37
CA PRO A 54 -4.43 -12.28 -0.20
C PRO A 54 -3.78 -13.63 0.09
N ARG A 55 -2.58 -13.89 -0.46
CA ARG A 55 -1.83 -15.13 -0.21
C ARG A 55 -1.29 -15.22 1.22
N ALA A 56 -1.17 -14.09 1.90
CA ALA A 56 -0.78 -14.00 3.30
C ALA A 56 -1.99 -14.07 4.26
N GLY A 57 -3.21 -14.31 3.75
CA GLY A 57 -4.43 -14.44 4.57
C GLY A 57 -5.11 -13.11 4.90
N CYS A 58 -4.78 -12.03 4.19
CA CYS A 58 -5.41 -10.72 4.37
C CYS A 58 -6.53 -10.51 3.34
N GLU A 59 -7.71 -10.05 3.79
CA GLU A 59 -8.74 -9.53 2.87
C GLU A 59 -8.26 -8.19 2.32
N VAL A 60 -8.16 -8.04 0.99
CA VAL A 60 -7.63 -6.81 0.39
C VAL A 60 -8.61 -6.21 -0.62
N ARG A 61 -8.82 -4.90 -0.49
CA ARG A 61 -9.57 -4.06 -1.43
C ARG A 61 -8.68 -2.94 -1.93
N SER A 62 -8.82 -2.57 -3.20
CA SER A 62 -8.04 -1.50 -3.80
C SER A 62 -8.90 -0.56 -4.65
N CYS A 63 -8.53 0.72 -4.69
CA CYS A 63 -9.23 1.77 -5.44
C CYS A 63 -8.23 2.72 -6.10
N ASP A 64 -8.25 2.79 -7.44
CA ASP A 64 -7.55 3.82 -8.21
C ASP A 64 -8.43 5.07 -8.33
N LEU A 65 -7.93 6.20 -7.83
CA LEU A 65 -8.59 7.51 -7.86
C LEU A 65 -8.48 8.20 -9.21
N SER A 66 -7.51 7.86 -10.05
CA SER A 66 -7.40 8.46 -11.40
C SER A 66 -8.61 8.14 -12.27
N HIS A 67 -9.25 7.00 -12.02
CA HIS A 67 -10.45 6.56 -12.73
C HIS A 67 -11.77 6.92 -12.01
N ARG A 68 -11.72 7.52 -10.81
CA ARG A 68 -12.90 7.71 -9.96
C ARG A 68 -13.07 9.17 -9.48
N PRO A 69 -14.27 9.77 -9.64
CA PRO A 69 -14.58 11.04 -9.00
C PRO A 69 -14.47 10.96 -7.47
N MET A 70 -13.99 12.02 -6.84
CA MET A 70 -13.80 12.12 -5.38
C MET A 70 -15.08 11.78 -4.58
N TRP A 71 -16.28 12.06 -5.14
CA TRP A 71 -17.57 11.76 -4.50
C TRP A 71 -17.98 10.28 -4.56
N THR A 72 -17.35 9.46 -5.40
CA THR A 72 -17.63 8.02 -5.53
C THR A 72 -16.96 7.18 -4.45
N ILE A 73 -15.89 7.70 -3.83
CA ILE A 73 -15.12 7.01 -2.78
C ILE A 73 -16.00 6.78 -1.54
N THR A 74 -16.85 7.75 -1.19
CA THR A 74 -17.76 7.67 -0.04
C THR A 74 -18.73 6.47 -0.15
N GLY A 75 -19.18 6.13 -1.36
CA GLY A 75 -20.04 4.96 -1.59
C GLY A 75 -19.29 3.62 -1.52
N ALA A 76 -18.01 3.59 -1.92
CA ALA A 76 -17.20 2.38 -1.88
C ALA A 76 -16.76 1.99 -0.45
N ILE A 77 -16.57 2.98 0.43
CA ILE A 77 -16.22 2.75 1.84
C ILE A 77 -17.46 2.28 2.63
N GLN A 78 -18.66 2.78 2.30
CA GLN A 78 -19.90 2.44 3.00
C GLN A 78 -20.31 0.95 2.90
N GLY A 79 -19.97 0.27 1.81
CA GLY A 79 -20.25 -1.17 1.62
C GLY A 79 -19.24 -2.11 2.27
N SER A 80 -18.23 -1.58 2.95
CA SER A 80 -17.06 -2.32 3.40
C SER A 80 -17.01 -2.57 4.91
N ILE A 81 -17.92 -1.96 5.68
CA ILE A 81 -18.05 -2.13 7.13
C ILE A 81 -19.38 -2.84 7.38
N PRO A 82 -19.39 -4.09 7.91
CA PRO A 82 -20.64 -4.71 8.31
C PRO A 82 -21.25 -3.87 9.43
N LEU A 83 -22.43 -3.30 9.20
CA LEU A 83 -23.27 -2.82 10.30
C LEU A 83 -23.76 -4.05 11.05
N SER A 84 -23.20 -4.27 12.24
CA SER A 84 -23.79 -5.11 13.29
C SER A 84 -25.05 -4.46 13.83
#